data_AF-A0A5N5LX89-F1
#
_entry.id   AF-A0A5N5LX89-F1
#
_cell.length_a   1.000
_cell.length_b   1.000
_cell.length_c   1.000
_cell.angle_alpha   90.00
_cell.angle_beta   90.00
_cell.angle_gamma   90.00
#
_symmetry.space_group_name_H-M   'P 1'
#
loop_
_entity.id
_entity.type
_entity.pdbx_description
1 polymer ?
#
loop_
_entity_poly.entity_id
_entity_poly.type
_entity_poly.pdbx_seq_one_letter_code
_entity_poly.pdbx_strand_id
1 'polypeptide(L)'
;MSGVGSALAGLDMDMPGDTQIPIILGTSYWMYELSRSVLNGSVPVDRLNDMATRIVAAWFQMRQDKDYPPPNFSSNTHDRTGPLYPAAVFSPTGVVNQYVNVQADHYKVARQVAQDAITLLKNDDNLLPLSSSQKLSVFGTDAQVNPDGPNACGNRACNKGTLGMGWGSGVADYPYFDDPISAIKRRSPNTTYYATDSFPSVPAPSASDVAVVFISSDSGENSFTVEGNHGDRDASKLSAWHNGDKLVQQAAAKFANVVVVVHTVGPLVLEPWISLPAVKSVLFAHLPGQEAGESLANILFGDVSPSGHLPYSITKSASDYPDSISTLRGFAIGQTQDTFSEGLYIDYRYLNAHKITPRYAFGHGLSYTTFSLTNASIRSVTPLTAVPPPSPSRLPTPAYNTTIPPPSEAYFPPGFNQIWRYLYSWLSKYDADAAAAKATKSTYPYPVGYSTTPRPPPPSSGGQGGNPSLFDVAYEISLAVTNVGTQYAGKASVQAYVQFPEGTKWDTPVIQLRDFEKTAALEKAGGREEVRLRLTRKDVSVWDVERQDWVVPDLAGRYKVWVGEGSDRLGMVCYSDTLECAEGVEGPV
;
A
#
# COMPACT_ATOMS: atom_id res chain seq x y z
N MET A 1 18.27 -19.06 8.18
CA MET A 1 17.20 -20.02 8.50
C MET A 1 17.35 -20.40 9.97
N SER A 2 16.32 -20.31 10.82
CA SER A 2 16.53 -20.54 12.26
C SER A 2 15.30 -21.03 13.03
N GLY A 3 15.54 -21.96 13.97
CA GLY A 3 14.62 -22.40 15.02
C GLY A 3 14.83 -21.62 16.32
N VAL A 4 15.75 -22.07 17.19
CA VAL A 4 16.08 -21.36 18.44
C VAL A 4 16.44 -19.89 18.21
N GLY A 5 17.24 -19.61 17.17
CA GLY A 5 17.66 -18.23 16.87
C GLY A 5 16.49 -17.29 16.55
N SER A 6 15.48 -17.73 15.79
CA SER A 6 14.30 -16.91 15.49
C SER A 6 13.40 -16.75 16.71
N ALA A 7 13.22 -17.82 17.49
CA ALA A 7 12.48 -17.78 18.74
C ALA A 7 13.05 -16.74 19.72
N LEU A 8 14.37 -16.76 19.94
CA LEU A 8 15.05 -15.81 20.83
C LEU A 8 15.11 -14.38 20.25
N ALA A 9 15.02 -14.23 18.92
CA ALA A 9 14.97 -12.94 18.25
C ALA A 9 13.57 -12.30 18.22
N GLY A 10 12.54 -12.99 18.74
CA GLY A 10 11.19 -12.45 18.88
C GLY A 10 10.17 -12.91 17.83
N LEU A 11 10.48 -13.91 17.01
CA LEU A 11 9.47 -14.56 16.17
C LEU A 11 8.44 -15.27 17.07
N ASP A 12 7.16 -15.21 16.71
CA ASP A 12 6.05 -15.80 17.47
C ASP A 12 5.34 -16.96 16.74
N MET A 13 5.45 -17.01 15.40
CA MET A 13 4.77 -18.00 14.56
C MET A 13 5.61 -18.25 13.30
N ASP A 14 5.86 -19.51 12.97
CA ASP A 14 6.57 -19.95 11.76
C ASP A 14 5.56 -20.36 10.68
N MET A 15 5.64 -19.77 9.48
CA MET A 15 4.68 -19.93 8.38
C MET A 15 5.38 -20.16 7.04
N PRO A 16 4.91 -21.10 6.20
CA PRO A 16 3.82 -22.07 6.45
C PRO A 16 4.24 -23.19 7.44
N GLY A 17 5.45 -23.11 7.98
CA GLY A 17 5.98 -23.95 9.06
C GLY A 17 7.08 -24.92 8.63
N ASP A 18 7.28 -25.17 7.34
CA ASP A 18 8.31 -26.07 6.82
C ASP A 18 9.59 -25.33 6.37
N THR A 19 10.70 -26.08 6.24
CA THR A 19 12.03 -25.48 6.08
C THR A 19 12.42 -25.04 4.66
N GLN A 20 11.74 -25.49 3.59
CA GLN A 20 12.08 -25.17 2.19
C GLN A 20 11.07 -25.69 1.14
N ILE A 21 10.97 -24.97 0.01
CA ILE A 21 10.48 -25.45 -1.29
C ILE A 21 11.70 -25.79 -2.18
N PRO A 22 11.77 -26.95 -2.87
CA PRO A 22 10.75 -27.97 -3.01
C PRO A 22 10.62 -28.86 -1.76
N ILE A 23 9.36 -29.10 -1.41
CA ILE A 23 8.91 -29.59 -0.11
C ILE A 23 8.90 -31.12 -0.10
N ILE A 24 10.03 -31.76 0.23
CA ILE A 24 10.15 -33.22 0.12
C ILE A 24 10.06 -33.94 1.47
N LEU A 25 10.52 -33.33 2.58
CA LEU A 25 10.78 -34.08 3.82
C LEU A 25 9.85 -33.77 5.01
N GLY A 26 8.97 -32.77 4.93
CA GLY A 26 8.05 -32.42 6.03
C GLY A 26 8.79 -31.99 7.31
N THR A 27 9.94 -31.34 7.16
CA THR A 27 10.76 -30.84 8.27
C THR A 27 10.38 -29.40 8.60
N SER A 28 10.43 -29.05 9.89
CA SER A 28 10.18 -27.71 10.41
C SER A 28 11.37 -27.26 11.26
N TYR A 29 11.65 -25.95 11.27
CA TYR A 29 12.58 -25.38 12.25
C TYR A 29 11.94 -25.30 13.64
N TRP A 30 10.61 -25.31 13.69
CA TRP A 30 9.78 -25.27 14.88
C TRP A 30 9.00 -26.60 15.01
N MET A 31 7.76 -26.58 15.52
CA MET A 31 6.93 -27.76 15.75
C MET A 31 7.68 -28.81 16.60
N TYR A 32 8.02 -29.95 16.01
CA TYR A 32 8.83 -31.00 16.62
C TYR A 32 10.12 -30.41 17.26
N GLU A 33 10.87 -29.59 16.53
CA GLU A 33 12.13 -29.04 17.04
C GLU A 33 11.92 -27.98 18.12
N LEU A 34 10.81 -27.22 18.10
CA LEU A 34 10.52 -26.25 19.16
C LEU A 34 10.24 -26.95 20.49
N SER A 35 9.45 -28.03 20.48
CA SER A 35 9.22 -28.86 21.67
C SER A 35 10.53 -29.42 22.23
N ARG A 36 11.40 -29.94 21.34
CA ARG A 36 12.72 -30.45 21.74
C ARG A 36 13.59 -29.34 22.34
N SER A 37 13.57 -28.15 21.75
CA SER A 37 14.31 -26.98 22.21
C SER A 37 13.85 -26.44 23.56
N VAL A 38 12.56 -26.53 23.87
CA VAL A 38 12.04 -26.18 25.20
C VAL A 38 12.47 -27.21 26.23
N LEU A 39 12.31 -28.51 25.94
CA LEU A 39 12.71 -29.59 26.85
C LEU A 39 14.20 -29.61 27.15
N ASN A 40 15.04 -29.26 26.17
CA ASN A 40 16.50 -29.20 26.37
C ASN A 40 16.99 -27.86 26.94
N GLY A 41 16.10 -26.90 27.19
CA GLY A 41 16.41 -25.61 27.79
C GLY A 41 17.12 -24.62 26.86
N SER A 42 17.07 -24.81 25.54
CA SER A 42 17.58 -23.85 24.55
C SER A 42 16.57 -22.77 24.16
N VAL A 43 15.28 -23.07 24.26
CA VAL A 43 14.20 -22.08 24.24
C VAL A 43 13.58 -22.02 25.63
N PRO A 44 13.65 -20.88 26.32
CA PRO A 44 13.00 -20.69 27.61
C PRO A 44 11.48 -20.87 27.55
N VAL A 45 10.88 -21.41 28.62
CA VAL A 45 9.42 -21.62 28.70
C VAL A 45 8.66 -20.29 28.72
N ASP A 46 9.22 -19.25 29.34
CA ASP A 46 8.65 -17.90 29.29
C ASP A 46 8.58 -17.35 27.86
N ARG A 47 9.58 -17.64 27.01
CA ARG A 47 9.55 -17.29 25.59
C ARG A 47 8.41 -18.00 24.88
N LEU A 48 8.22 -19.30 25.09
CA LEU A 48 7.09 -20.06 24.53
C LEU A 48 5.75 -19.50 25.01
N ASN A 49 5.63 -19.20 26.30
CA ASN A 49 4.41 -18.62 26.88
C ASN A 49 4.08 -17.26 26.24
N ASP A 50 5.08 -16.41 26.00
CA ASP A 50 4.87 -15.11 25.35
C ASP A 50 4.41 -15.27 23.88
N MET A 51 4.98 -16.22 23.11
CA MET A 51 4.51 -16.54 21.76
C MET A 51 3.01 -16.91 21.77
N ALA A 52 2.64 -17.88 22.60
CA ALA A 52 1.26 -18.35 22.71
C ALA A 52 0.33 -17.24 23.19
N THR A 53 0.77 -16.43 24.16
CA THR A 53 -0.01 -15.31 24.70
C THR A 53 -0.30 -14.28 23.62
N ARG A 54 0.67 -13.90 22.79
CA ARG A 54 0.47 -12.94 21.69
C ARG A 54 -0.54 -13.43 20.67
N ILE A 55 -0.45 -14.70 20.27
CA ILE A 55 -1.36 -15.32 19.30
C ILE A 55 -2.78 -15.37 19.87
N VAL A 56 -2.95 -15.86 21.10
CA VAL A 56 -4.27 -16.00 21.73
C VAL A 56 -4.88 -14.64 22.09
N ALA A 57 -4.06 -13.67 22.52
CA ALA A 57 -4.52 -12.31 22.79
C ALA A 57 -5.05 -11.63 21.52
N ALA A 58 -4.36 -11.79 20.39
CA ALA A 58 -4.84 -11.28 19.11
C ALA A 58 -6.16 -11.94 18.68
N TRP A 59 -6.28 -13.26 18.88
CA TRP A 59 -7.51 -14.02 18.62
C TRP A 59 -8.70 -13.49 19.46
N PHE A 60 -8.51 -13.22 20.75
CA PHE A 60 -9.52 -12.57 21.60
C PHE A 60 -9.80 -11.11 21.21
N GLN A 61 -8.76 -10.33 20.89
CA GLN A 61 -8.91 -8.93 20.49
C GLN A 61 -9.78 -8.79 19.24
N MET A 62 -9.61 -9.72 18.29
CA MET A 62 -10.40 -9.80 17.06
C MET A 62 -11.74 -10.53 17.23
N ARG A 63 -12.09 -10.92 18.47
CA ARG A 63 -13.32 -11.63 18.85
C ARG A 63 -13.54 -12.95 18.10
N GLN A 64 -12.47 -13.64 17.76
CA GLN A 64 -12.55 -14.94 17.09
C GLN A 64 -12.86 -16.09 18.07
N ASP A 65 -13.01 -15.79 19.36
CA ASP A 65 -13.45 -16.70 20.41
C ASP A 65 -14.93 -17.01 20.42
N LYS A 66 -15.73 -16.23 19.71
CA LYS A 66 -17.18 -16.35 19.66
C LYS A 66 -17.63 -16.52 18.22
N ASP A 67 -18.26 -17.67 17.96
CA ASP A 67 -18.97 -17.94 16.69
C ASP A 67 -18.12 -17.76 15.42
N TYR A 68 -16.78 -17.88 15.51
CA TYR A 68 -15.89 -17.75 14.35
C TYR A 68 -16.01 -19.00 13.46
N PRO A 69 -16.39 -18.85 12.17
CA PRO A 69 -16.69 -20.00 11.32
C PRO A 69 -15.42 -20.78 10.94
N PRO A 70 -15.51 -22.11 10.81
CA PRO A 70 -14.42 -22.88 10.24
C PRO A 70 -14.18 -22.49 8.78
N PRO A 71 -12.95 -22.67 8.25
CA PRO A 71 -12.68 -22.51 6.82
C PRO A 71 -13.66 -23.33 5.97
N ASN A 72 -14.25 -22.69 4.96
CA ASN A 72 -15.29 -23.27 4.11
C ASN A 72 -14.90 -23.27 2.61
N PHE A 73 -13.63 -23.00 2.32
CA PHE A 73 -13.02 -23.03 1.00
C PHE A 73 -11.60 -23.63 1.06
N SER A 74 -11.05 -23.99 -0.10
CA SER A 74 -9.67 -24.48 -0.25
C SER A 74 -8.89 -23.58 -1.18
N SER A 75 -7.69 -23.16 -0.76
CA SER A 75 -6.75 -22.42 -1.61
C SER A 75 -6.03 -23.30 -2.64
N ASN A 76 -6.23 -24.63 -2.60
CA ASN A 76 -5.49 -25.58 -3.47
C ASN A 76 -6.33 -26.13 -4.63
N THR A 77 -7.66 -26.02 -4.57
CA THR A 77 -8.56 -26.51 -5.63
C THR A 77 -9.89 -25.76 -5.58
N HIS A 78 -10.54 -25.61 -6.73
CA HIS A 78 -11.91 -25.09 -6.84
C HIS A 78 -12.97 -26.22 -6.79
N ASP A 79 -12.55 -27.48 -6.79
CA ASP A 79 -13.46 -28.62 -6.72
C ASP A 79 -14.16 -28.69 -5.37
N ARG A 80 -15.42 -29.15 -5.36
CA ARG A 80 -16.20 -29.31 -4.13
C ARG A 80 -15.52 -30.26 -3.16
N THR A 81 -14.96 -31.33 -3.72
CA THR A 81 -14.30 -32.41 -2.99
C THR A 81 -12.84 -32.48 -3.37
N GLY A 82 -11.97 -32.67 -2.39
CA GLY A 82 -10.53 -32.74 -2.59
C GLY A 82 -9.81 -33.35 -1.40
N PRO A 83 -8.47 -33.49 -1.47
CA PRO A 83 -7.67 -33.94 -0.34
C PRO A 83 -7.80 -32.95 0.83
N LEU A 84 -8.08 -33.46 2.03
CA LEU A 84 -8.10 -32.66 3.26
C LEU A 84 -6.71 -32.11 3.64
N TYR A 85 -5.65 -32.79 3.19
CA TYR A 85 -4.26 -32.41 3.38
C TYR A 85 -3.55 -32.43 2.02
N PRO A 86 -3.71 -31.38 1.18
CA PRO A 86 -3.24 -31.39 -0.23
C PRO A 86 -1.75 -31.66 -0.41
N ALA A 87 -0.94 -31.31 0.60
CA ALA A 87 0.49 -31.53 0.63
C ALA A 87 0.90 -32.99 0.96
N ALA A 88 0.01 -33.79 1.53
CA ALA A 88 0.32 -35.16 1.95
C ALA A 88 0.27 -36.14 0.76
N VAL A 89 1.22 -37.08 0.67
CA VAL A 89 1.24 -38.14 -0.36
C VAL A 89 -0.02 -39.02 -0.27
N PHE A 90 -0.48 -39.32 0.94
CA PHE A 90 -1.73 -40.03 1.19
C PHE A 90 -2.63 -39.15 2.05
N SER A 91 -3.63 -38.52 1.42
CA SER A 91 -4.62 -37.71 2.12
C SER A 91 -6.01 -38.35 2.01
N PRO A 92 -6.80 -38.41 3.10
CA PRO A 92 -8.24 -38.58 2.97
C PRO A 92 -8.85 -37.47 2.12
N THR A 93 -9.99 -37.77 1.49
CA THR A 93 -10.78 -36.84 0.68
C THR A 93 -12.03 -36.41 1.44
N GLY A 94 -12.44 -35.16 1.29
CA GLY A 94 -13.69 -34.65 1.84
C GLY A 94 -14.20 -33.42 1.10
N VAL A 95 -15.26 -32.81 1.61
CA VAL A 95 -15.76 -31.52 1.08
C VAL A 95 -14.83 -30.42 1.55
N VAL A 96 -14.14 -29.78 0.61
CA VAL A 96 -13.15 -28.72 0.87
C VAL A 96 -13.63 -27.35 0.39
N ASN A 97 -14.66 -27.31 -0.46
CA ASN A 97 -15.33 -26.08 -0.88
C ASN A 97 -16.84 -26.17 -0.65
N GLN A 98 -17.38 -25.17 0.05
CA GLN A 98 -18.81 -25.02 0.31
C GLN A 98 -19.46 -23.96 -0.59
N TYR A 99 -18.67 -23.20 -1.34
CA TYR A 99 -19.12 -22.15 -2.28
C TYR A 99 -19.98 -21.07 -1.61
N VAL A 100 -19.62 -20.67 -0.39
CA VAL A 100 -20.32 -19.62 0.34
C VAL A 100 -20.11 -18.27 -0.37
N ASN A 101 -21.19 -17.62 -0.77
CA ASN A 101 -21.12 -16.27 -1.32
C ASN A 101 -20.93 -15.24 -0.21
N VAL A 102 -19.75 -14.64 -0.14
CA VAL A 102 -19.36 -13.62 0.85
C VAL A 102 -19.31 -12.19 0.29
N GLN A 103 -19.81 -11.97 -0.93
CA GLN A 103 -19.65 -10.70 -1.64
C GLN A 103 -20.57 -9.59 -1.13
N ALA A 104 -21.75 -9.94 -0.60
CA ALA A 104 -22.79 -8.99 -0.17
C ALA A 104 -22.96 -7.84 -1.20
N ASP A 105 -22.95 -6.58 -0.76
CA ASP A 105 -22.91 -5.40 -1.62
C ASP A 105 -21.54 -4.71 -1.64
N HIS A 106 -20.45 -5.45 -1.38
CA HIS A 106 -19.09 -4.92 -1.38
C HIS A 106 -18.67 -4.29 -2.73
N TYR A 107 -19.34 -4.65 -3.83
CA TYR A 107 -19.12 -3.98 -5.12
C TYR A 107 -19.36 -2.47 -5.06
N LYS A 108 -20.24 -1.98 -4.16
CA LYS A 108 -20.49 -0.54 -3.98
C LYS A 108 -19.26 0.18 -3.45
N VAL A 109 -18.62 -0.37 -2.41
CA VAL A 109 -17.40 0.22 -1.86
C VAL A 109 -16.22 0.04 -2.81
N ALA A 110 -16.11 -1.10 -3.49
CA ALA A 110 -15.09 -1.32 -4.52
C ALA A 110 -15.18 -0.28 -5.64
N ARG A 111 -16.39 -0.04 -6.18
CA ARG A 111 -16.64 1.00 -7.18
C ARG A 111 -16.32 2.40 -6.66
N GLN A 112 -16.74 2.73 -5.44
CA GLN A 112 -16.49 4.04 -4.84
C GLN A 112 -14.99 4.30 -4.66
N VAL A 113 -14.24 3.32 -4.18
CA VAL A 113 -12.78 3.41 -4.00
C VAL A 113 -12.08 3.56 -5.34
N ALA A 114 -12.42 2.73 -6.33
CA ALA A 114 -11.87 2.84 -7.68
C ALA A 114 -12.14 4.22 -8.30
N GLN A 115 -13.38 4.72 -8.18
CA GLN A 115 -13.78 6.01 -8.73
C GLN A 115 -13.09 7.19 -8.04
N ASP A 116 -13.00 7.19 -6.71
CA ASP A 116 -12.35 8.27 -5.94
C ASP A 116 -10.81 8.24 -6.07
N ALA A 117 -10.24 7.12 -6.54
CA ALA A 117 -8.81 6.95 -6.81
C ALA A 117 -8.40 7.35 -8.24
N ILE A 118 -9.36 7.61 -9.14
CA ILE A 118 -9.04 8.10 -10.49
C ILE A 118 -8.48 9.52 -10.39
N THR A 119 -7.21 9.66 -10.80
CA THR A 119 -6.47 10.92 -10.76
C THR A 119 -6.43 11.54 -12.15
N LEU A 120 -7.08 12.69 -12.33
CA LEU A 120 -6.99 13.49 -13.55
C LEU A 120 -5.71 14.31 -13.51
N LEU A 121 -4.76 14.02 -14.39
CA LEU A 121 -3.45 14.70 -14.42
C LEU A 121 -3.45 15.92 -15.33
N LYS A 122 -4.18 15.85 -16.44
CA LYS A 122 -4.27 16.85 -17.49
C LYS A 122 -5.70 16.94 -17.99
N ASN A 123 -6.19 18.15 -18.29
CA ASN A 123 -7.48 18.36 -18.96
C ASN A 123 -7.53 19.69 -19.69
N ASP A 124 -6.84 19.76 -20.82
CA ASP A 124 -6.79 20.94 -21.67
C ASP A 124 -8.12 21.14 -22.42
N ASP A 125 -8.46 22.39 -22.69
CA ASP A 125 -9.71 22.82 -23.35
C ASP A 125 -11.01 22.32 -22.70
N ASN A 126 -10.94 21.85 -21.45
CA ASN A 126 -12.04 21.17 -20.77
C ASN A 126 -12.63 20.02 -21.62
N LEU A 127 -11.77 19.23 -22.29
CA LEU A 127 -12.22 18.11 -23.12
C LEU A 127 -13.05 17.10 -22.31
N LEU A 128 -12.66 16.82 -21.06
CA LEU A 128 -13.48 16.08 -20.11
C LEU A 128 -14.31 17.02 -19.23
N PRO A 129 -15.56 16.64 -18.90
CA PRO A 129 -16.22 15.37 -19.26
C PRO A 129 -16.72 15.30 -20.72
N LEU A 130 -16.82 14.07 -21.24
CA LEU A 130 -17.34 13.75 -22.58
C LEU A 130 -18.88 13.82 -22.62
N SER A 131 -19.41 14.12 -23.81
CA SER A 131 -20.82 13.96 -24.12
C SER A 131 -21.10 12.54 -24.61
N SER A 132 -22.23 11.96 -24.21
CA SER A 132 -22.72 10.67 -24.71
C SER A 132 -23.00 10.65 -26.21
N SER A 133 -23.17 11.83 -26.83
CA SER A 133 -23.37 11.98 -28.28
C SER A 133 -22.06 12.07 -29.08
N GLN A 134 -20.91 12.23 -28.43
CA GLN A 134 -19.61 12.31 -29.12
C GLN A 134 -19.28 10.97 -29.78
N LYS A 135 -18.66 11.05 -30.96
CA LYS A 135 -18.14 9.89 -31.66
C LYS A 135 -16.78 9.53 -31.06
N LEU A 136 -16.72 8.34 -30.44
CA LEU A 136 -15.53 7.87 -29.74
C LEU A 136 -14.83 6.78 -30.55
N SER A 137 -13.51 6.87 -30.64
CA SER A 137 -12.64 5.77 -31.11
C SER A 137 -11.79 5.31 -29.94
N VAL A 138 -12.03 4.11 -29.43
CA VAL A 138 -11.32 3.54 -28.29
C VAL A 138 -10.23 2.60 -28.78
N PHE A 139 -9.01 2.73 -28.26
CA PHE A 139 -7.83 1.96 -28.64
C PHE A 139 -7.15 1.36 -27.40
N GLY A 140 -6.41 0.26 -27.61
CA GLY A 140 -5.65 -0.42 -26.56
C GLY A 140 -6.43 -1.58 -25.96
N THR A 141 -5.74 -2.71 -25.79
CA THR A 141 -6.34 -3.91 -25.20
C THR A 141 -6.59 -3.76 -23.71
N ASP A 142 -5.97 -2.79 -23.04
CA ASP A 142 -6.26 -2.41 -21.66
C ASP A 142 -7.70 -1.85 -21.45
N ALA A 143 -8.47 -1.63 -22.52
CA ALA A 143 -9.87 -1.24 -22.41
C ALA A 143 -10.84 -2.41 -22.15
N GLN A 144 -10.44 -3.66 -22.42
CA GLN A 144 -11.33 -4.84 -22.37
C GLN A 144 -10.91 -5.84 -21.30
N VAL A 145 -11.86 -6.60 -20.76
CA VAL A 145 -11.53 -7.78 -19.94
C VAL A 145 -10.63 -8.75 -20.72
N ASN A 146 -9.75 -9.47 -20.00
CA ASN A 146 -8.94 -10.52 -20.59
C ASN A 146 -9.81 -11.48 -21.44
N PRO A 147 -9.55 -11.62 -22.76
CA PRO A 147 -10.35 -12.47 -23.64
C PRO A 147 -10.39 -13.95 -23.25
N ASP A 148 -9.36 -14.43 -22.55
CA ASP A 148 -9.28 -15.80 -22.04
C ASP A 148 -10.13 -15.99 -20.74
N GLY A 149 -10.66 -14.89 -20.18
CA GLY A 149 -11.41 -14.82 -18.94
C GLY A 149 -10.68 -14.01 -17.86
N PRO A 150 -11.39 -13.33 -16.93
CA PRO A 150 -10.79 -12.40 -15.97
C PRO A 150 -9.78 -13.06 -15.00
N ASN A 151 -9.91 -14.36 -14.76
CA ASN A 151 -9.04 -15.14 -13.89
C ASN A 151 -8.15 -16.14 -14.66
N ALA A 152 -8.05 -16.04 -15.99
CA ALA A 152 -7.37 -17.01 -16.84
C ALA A 152 -5.87 -17.18 -16.52
N CYS A 153 -5.24 -16.10 -16.04
CA CYS A 153 -3.87 -16.12 -15.57
C CYS A 153 -3.83 -16.43 -14.07
N GLY A 154 -3.20 -17.55 -13.70
CA GLY A 154 -2.94 -17.91 -12.30
C GLY A 154 -2.13 -16.81 -11.61
N ASN A 155 -2.53 -16.46 -10.37
CA ASN A 155 -1.96 -15.35 -9.60
C ASN A 155 -1.92 -14.00 -10.35
N ARG A 156 -2.78 -13.82 -11.36
CA ARG A 156 -2.80 -12.67 -12.27
C ARG A 156 -1.45 -12.44 -13.00
N ALA A 157 -0.62 -13.48 -13.15
CA ALA A 157 0.73 -13.37 -13.74
C ALA A 157 0.72 -13.22 -15.28
N CYS A 158 0.01 -12.21 -15.78
CA CYS A 158 0.01 -11.75 -17.16
C CYS A 158 -0.57 -10.34 -17.22
N ASN A 159 -0.15 -9.55 -18.21
CA ASN A 159 -0.76 -8.25 -18.50
C ASN A 159 -1.59 -8.40 -19.79
N LYS A 160 -2.84 -8.90 -19.68
CA LYS A 160 -3.73 -9.13 -20.83
C LYS A 160 -5.11 -8.56 -20.54
N GLY A 161 -5.58 -7.65 -21.39
CA GLY A 161 -6.81 -6.90 -21.11
C GLY A 161 -6.55 -5.78 -20.11
N THR A 162 -7.62 -5.26 -19.51
CA THR A 162 -7.58 -4.22 -18.49
C THR A 162 -6.82 -4.67 -17.25
N LEU A 163 -5.83 -3.88 -16.84
CA LEU A 163 -5.06 -4.14 -15.63
C LEU A 163 -5.84 -3.72 -14.37
N GLY A 164 -6.56 -4.67 -13.77
CA GLY A 164 -7.31 -4.44 -12.53
C GLY A 164 -6.54 -4.68 -11.22
N MET A 165 -5.48 -5.49 -11.25
CA MET A 165 -4.60 -5.86 -10.14
C MET A 165 -3.24 -6.27 -10.70
N GLY A 166 -2.15 -6.06 -9.93
CA GLY A 166 -0.85 -6.66 -10.24
C GLY A 166 -0.81 -8.17 -9.97
N TRP A 167 0.37 -8.80 -10.06
CA TRP A 167 0.51 -10.26 -9.88
C TRP A 167 1.17 -10.68 -8.56
N GLY A 168 1.00 -11.96 -8.22
CA GLY A 168 1.67 -12.60 -7.08
C GLY A 168 0.70 -13.05 -5.99
N SER A 169 1.17 -13.11 -4.75
CA SER A 169 0.33 -13.50 -3.60
C SER A 169 -0.72 -12.45 -3.19
N GLY A 170 -0.55 -11.18 -3.58
CA GLY A 170 -1.44 -10.06 -3.24
C GLY A 170 -2.70 -9.94 -4.10
N VAL A 171 -3.24 -11.05 -4.59
CA VAL A 171 -4.33 -11.07 -5.58
C VAL A 171 -5.56 -11.82 -5.06
N ALA A 172 -6.70 -11.58 -5.70
CA ALA A 172 -7.93 -12.34 -5.52
C ALA A 172 -8.53 -12.75 -6.87
N ASP A 173 -9.37 -13.78 -6.89
CA ASP A 173 -10.18 -14.10 -8.07
C ASP A 173 -11.34 -13.11 -8.21
N TYR A 174 -11.48 -12.57 -9.41
CA TYR A 174 -12.59 -11.71 -9.77
C TYR A 174 -13.89 -12.53 -9.82
N PRO A 175 -14.97 -12.15 -9.09
CA PRO A 175 -16.28 -12.77 -9.26
C PRO A 175 -16.89 -12.43 -10.63
N TYR A 176 -16.58 -11.24 -11.13
CA TYR A 176 -16.80 -10.73 -12.48
C TYR A 176 -15.81 -9.59 -12.71
N PHE A 177 -15.72 -9.08 -13.93
CA PHE A 177 -14.92 -7.91 -14.25
C PHE A 177 -15.73 -6.98 -15.16
N ASP A 178 -16.15 -5.83 -14.62
CA ASP A 178 -16.77 -4.78 -15.43
C ASP A 178 -15.66 -4.01 -16.14
N ASP A 179 -15.48 -4.25 -17.44
CA ASP A 179 -14.41 -3.64 -18.21
C ASP A 179 -14.76 -2.22 -18.72
N PRO A 180 -13.75 -1.35 -18.92
CA PRO A 180 -13.92 0.00 -19.45
C PRO A 180 -14.70 0.09 -20.76
N ILE A 181 -14.41 -0.74 -21.77
CA ILE A 181 -15.04 -0.59 -23.07
C ILE A 181 -16.54 -0.92 -23.04
N SER A 182 -16.92 -1.93 -22.26
CA SER A 182 -18.31 -2.29 -22.04
C SER A 182 -19.06 -1.14 -21.38
N ALA A 183 -18.50 -0.50 -20.36
CA ALA A 183 -19.09 0.66 -19.70
C ALA A 183 -19.20 1.88 -20.62
N ILE A 184 -18.15 2.19 -21.39
CA ILE A 184 -18.16 3.29 -22.35
C ILE A 184 -19.23 3.09 -23.42
N LYS A 185 -19.36 1.88 -23.98
CA LYS A 185 -20.39 1.58 -25.00
C LYS A 185 -21.82 1.69 -24.46
N ARG A 186 -22.04 1.41 -23.17
CA ARG A 186 -23.35 1.64 -22.52
C ARG A 186 -23.70 3.13 -22.47
N ARG A 187 -22.72 4.02 -22.28
CA ARG A 187 -22.92 5.48 -22.18
C ARG A 187 -22.89 6.20 -23.52
N SER A 188 -22.01 5.79 -24.44
CA SER A 188 -21.90 6.31 -25.81
C SER A 188 -22.00 5.16 -26.81
N PRO A 189 -23.21 4.88 -27.35
CA PRO A 189 -23.42 3.85 -28.35
C PRO A 189 -22.64 4.10 -29.66
N ASN A 190 -22.21 5.34 -29.92
CA ASN A 190 -21.43 5.73 -31.10
C ASN A 190 -19.91 5.51 -30.92
N THR A 191 -19.55 4.46 -30.17
CA THR A 191 -18.16 4.11 -29.86
C THR A 191 -17.67 3.01 -30.79
N THR A 192 -16.60 3.29 -31.54
CA THR A 192 -15.84 2.26 -32.26
C THR A 192 -14.68 1.80 -31.38
N TYR A 193 -14.53 0.49 -31.20
CA TYR A 193 -13.45 -0.08 -30.40
C TYR A 193 -12.48 -0.87 -31.27
N TYR A 194 -11.20 -0.61 -31.07
CA TYR A 194 -10.09 -1.30 -31.70
C TYR A 194 -9.30 -2.06 -30.64
N ALA A 195 -9.57 -3.37 -30.52
CA ALA A 195 -8.91 -4.27 -29.57
C ALA A 195 -7.48 -4.63 -30.01
N THR A 196 -6.59 -3.64 -30.03
CA THR A 196 -5.19 -3.77 -30.47
C THR A 196 -4.31 -2.72 -29.80
N ASP A 197 -3.08 -3.10 -29.47
CA ASP A 197 -2.03 -2.19 -28.95
C ASP A 197 -1.15 -1.60 -30.06
N SER A 198 -1.43 -1.97 -31.31
CA SER A 198 -0.89 -1.32 -32.51
C SER A 198 -1.96 -0.46 -33.16
N PHE A 199 -1.62 0.77 -33.54
CA PHE A 199 -2.58 1.70 -34.15
C PHE A 199 -3.09 1.14 -35.50
N PRO A 200 -4.40 0.87 -35.64
CA PRO A 200 -4.97 0.26 -36.83
C PRO A 200 -5.24 1.32 -37.91
N SER A 201 -5.69 0.86 -39.09
CA SER A 201 -6.29 1.75 -40.09
C SER A 201 -7.65 2.23 -39.58
N VAL A 202 -7.82 3.56 -39.47
CA VAL A 202 -9.06 4.19 -39.03
C VAL A 202 -9.57 5.20 -40.06
N PRO A 203 -10.89 5.42 -40.17
CA PRO A 203 -11.43 6.51 -40.98
C PRO A 203 -10.87 7.86 -40.54
N ALA A 204 -10.76 8.82 -41.46
CA ALA A 204 -10.32 10.18 -41.13
C ALA A 204 -11.27 10.80 -40.09
N PRO A 205 -10.78 11.16 -38.89
CA PRO A 205 -11.63 11.69 -37.84
C PRO A 205 -12.03 13.15 -38.10
N SER A 206 -13.21 13.53 -37.62
CA SER A 206 -13.60 14.94 -37.57
C SER A 206 -12.86 15.68 -36.44
N ALA A 207 -12.86 17.01 -36.45
CA ALA A 207 -12.26 17.81 -35.38
C ALA A 207 -12.93 17.63 -34.00
N SER A 208 -14.17 17.10 -33.96
CA SER A 208 -14.91 16.81 -32.74
C SER A 208 -14.84 15.34 -32.31
N ASP A 209 -14.27 14.46 -33.15
CA ASP A 209 -14.10 13.05 -32.79
C ASP A 209 -13.02 12.94 -31.70
N VAL A 210 -13.22 12.01 -30.77
CA VAL A 210 -12.31 11.80 -29.63
C VAL A 210 -11.71 10.41 -29.72
N ALA A 211 -10.38 10.32 -29.63
CA ALA A 211 -9.70 9.07 -29.38
C ALA A 211 -9.52 8.86 -27.87
N VAL A 212 -9.94 7.71 -27.36
CA VAL A 212 -9.65 7.29 -25.98
C VAL A 212 -8.67 6.14 -26.05
N VAL A 213 -7.45 6.35 -25.55
CA VAL A 213 -6.35 5.37 -25.63
C VAL A 213 -6.12 4.80 -24.24
N PHE A 214 -6.27 3.50 -24.10
CA PHE A 214 -5.99 2.75 -22.88
C PHE A 214 -4.59 2.16 -22.95
N ILE A 215 -3.81 2.36 -21.90
CA ILE A 215 -2.45 1.80 -21.76
C ILE A 215 -2.24 1.28 -20.35
N SER A 216 -1.40 0.26 -20.20
CA SER A 216 -1.07 -0.31 -18.90
C SER A 216 0.44 -0.32 -18.60
N SER A 217 0.79 -0.46 -17.33
CA SER A 217 2.15 -0.80 -16.88
C SER A 217 2.06 -1.56 -15.57
N ASP A 218 2.54 -2.81 -15.57
CA ASP A 218 2.28 -3.80 -14.53
C ASP A 218 3.54 -4.19 -13.75
N SER A 219 3.38 -4.79 -12.57
CA SER A 219 4.42 -5.38 -11.73
C SER A 219 3.81 -6.37 -10.73
N GLY A 220 4.66 -7.11 -10.01
CA GLY A 220 4.18 -7.97 -8.94
C GLY A 220 5.28 -8.64 -8.15
N GLU A 221 4.96 -9.77 -7.52
CA GLU A 221 5.92 -10.52 -6.73
C GLU A 221 6.97 -11.24 -7.62
N ASN A 222 8.23 -11.26 -7.18
CA ASN A 222 9.37 -11.88 -7.90
C ASN A 222 9.31 -13.43 -7.93
N SER A 223 8.23 -14.04 -7.45
CA SER A 223 7.93 -15.47 -7.67
C SER A 223 7.56 -15.76 -9.14
N PHE A 224 7.28 -14.73 -9.94
CA PHE A 224 6.90 -14.85 -11.35
C PHE A 224 7.70 -13.89 -12.23
N THR A 225 7.93 -14.29 -13.48
CA THR A 225 8.47 -13.42 -14.53
C THR A 225 7.41 -13.20 -15.59
N VAL A 226 7.00 -11.95 -15.79
CA VAL A 226 5.95 -11.58 -16.77
C VAL A 226 6.54 -10.66 -17.82
N GLU A 227 6.57 -11.13 -19.07
CA GLU A 227 7.11 -10.39 -20.23
C GLU A 227 8.53 -9.84 -20.01
N GLY A 228 9.36 -10.60 -19.29
CA GLY A 228 10.75 -10.25 -18.96
C GLY A 228 10.92 -9.44 -17.67
N ASN A 229 9.84 -9.11 -16.96
CA ASN A 229 9.88 -8.40 -15.68
C ASN A 229 9.89 -9.39 -14.50
N HIS A 230 10.88 -9.31 -13.61
CA HIS A 230 11.12 -10.27 -12.53
C HIS A 230 10.50 -9.79 -11.20
N GLY A 231 9.18 -9.67 -11.17
CA GLY A 231 8.47 -8.94 -10.12
C GLY A 231 8.61 -7.42 -10.28
N ASP A 232 9.84 -6.93 -10.16
CA ASP A 232 10.20 -5.54 -10.46
C ASP A 232 10.06 -5.23 -11.96
N ARG A 233 9.83 -3.95 -12.29
CA ARG A 233 9.71 -3.46 -13.68
C ARG A 233 11.09 -3.29 -14.33
N ASP A 234 11.91 -4.33 -14.41
CA ASP A 234 13.28 -4.22 -14.94
C ASP A 234 13.35 -4.18 -16.48
N ALA A 235 12.51 -4.97 -17.17
CA ALA A 235 12.45 -4.97 -18.64
C ALA A 235 11.66 -3.78 -19.20
N SER A 236 10.49 -3.51 -18.64
CA SER A 236 9.60 -2.41 -19.06
C SER A 236 9.99 -1.05 -18.48
N LYS A 237 10.73 -1.03 -17.37
CA LYS A 237 11.11 0.20 -16.65
C LYS A 237 9.86 1.02 -16.30
N LEU A 238 9.92 2.34 -16.52
CA LEU A 238 8.82 3.27 -16.31
C LEU A 238 8.08 3.59 -17.62
N SER A 239 8.12 2.71 -18.62
CA SER A 239 7.39 2.88 -19.88
C SER A 239 6.05 2.15 -19.86
N ALA A 240 5.15 2.54 -20.77
CA ALA A 240 3.90 1.81 -20.99
C ALA A 240 4.19 0.46 -21.66
N TRP A 241 3.49 -0.59 -21.22
CA TRP A 241 3.60 -1.93 -21.81
C TRP A 241 2.94 -1.98 -23.18
N HIS A 242 3.21 -3.07 -23.92
CA HIS A 242 2.63 -3.36 -25.24
C HIS A 242 2.75 -2.22 -26.28
N ASN A 243 3.81 -1.40 -26.19
CA ASN A 243 4.00 -0.20 -27.01
C ASN A 243 2.95 0.91 -26.80
N GLY A 244 2.34 0.99 -25.61
CA GLY A 244 1.32 1.99 -25.28
C GLY A 244 1.75 3.44 -25.58
N ASP A 245 3.01 3.80 -25.31
CA ASP A 245 3.53 5.13 -25.61
C ASP A 245 3.43 5.46 -27.11
N LYS A 246 3.75 4.47 -27.96
CA LYS A 246 3.68 4.61 -29.42
C LYS A 246 2.22 4.65 -29.90
N LEU A 247 1.32 3.88 -29.28
CA LEU A 247 -0.11 3.92 -29.58
C LEU A 247 -0.69 5.32 -29.32
N VAL A 248 -0.34 5.95 -28.20
CA VAL A 248 -0.75 7.33 -27.87
C VAL A 248 -0.20 8.30 -28.92
N GLN A 249 1.09 8.22 -29.27
CA GLN A 249 1.69 9.09 -30.29
C GLN A 249 1.00 8.96 -31.66
N GLN A 250 0.67 7.73 -32.06
CA GLN A 250 0.00 7.46 -33.35
C GLN A 250 -1.45 7.95 -33.36
N ALA A 251 -2.18 7.82 -32.25
CA ALA A 251 -3.51 8.40 -32.08
C ALA A 251 -3.45 9.93 -32.13
N ALA A 252 -2.51 10.55 -31.43
CA ALA A 252 -2.27 12.00 -31.43
C ALA A 252 -1.87 12.55 -32.80
N ALA A 253 -1.28 11.74 -33.67
CA ALA A 253 -0.97 12.11 -35.05
C ALA A 253 -2.21 12.10 -35.98
N LYS A 254 -3.32 11.49 -35.56
CA LYS A 254 -4.55 11.35 -36.37
C LYS A 254 -5.74 12.13 -35.81
N PHE A 255 -5.88 12.22 -34.50
CA PHE A 255 -6.98 12.89 -33.82
C PHE A 255 -6.52 14.21 -33.22
N ALA A 256 -7.41 15.21 -33.20
CA ALA A 256 -7.15 16.48 -32.53
C ALA A 256 -7.47 16.43 -31.01
N ASN A 257 -8.28 15.46 -30.59
CA ASN A 257 -8.67 15.27 -29.19
C ASN A 257 -8.37 13.83 -28.77
N VAL A 258 -7.36 13.66 -27.92
CA VAL A 258 -6.95 12.38 -27.35
C VAL A 258 -7.08 12.43 -25.83
N VAL A 259 -7.81 11.46 -25.30
CA VAL A 259 -7.88 11.14 -23.87
C VAL A 259 -7.04 9.88 -23.66
N VAL A 260 -6.11 9.92 -22.71
CA VAL A 260 -5.30 8.75 -22.31
C VAL A 260 -5.78 8.27 -20.95
N VAL A 261 -6.10 6.98 -20.84
CA VAL A 261 -6.42 6.31 -19.57
C VAL A 261 -5.33 5.31 -19.27
N VAL A 262 -4.76 5.39 -18.07
CA VAL A 262 -3.62 4.58 -17.64
C VAL A 262 -4.03 3.71 -16.46
N HIS A 263 -3.95 2.39 -16.62
CA HIS A 263 -4.01 1.44 -15.50
C HIS A 263 -2.60 1.00 -15.14
N THR A 264 -2.14 1.28 -13.92
CA THR A 264 -0.75 1.04 -13.56
C THR A 264 -0.53 0.82 -12.07
N VAL A 265 0.50 0.04 -11.76
CA VAL A 265 1.03 -0.19 -10.41
C VAL A 265 1.76 1.03 -9.82
N GLY A 266 2.15 2.03 -10.64
CA GLY A 266 2.98 3.14 -10.18
C GLY A 266 3.30 4.19 -11.26
N PRO A 267 4.34 5.02 -11.08
CA PRO A 267 4.65 6.08 -12.03
C PRO A 267 5.13 5.54 -13.39
N LEU A 268 4.85 6.29 -14.46
CA LEU A 268 5.42 6.14 -15.80
C LEU A 268 6.12 7.43 -16.22
N VAL A 269 7.13 7.35 -17.08
CA VAL A 269 7.70 8.50 -17.78
C VAL A 269 6.79 8.87 -18.95
N LEU A 270 6.11 10.02 -18.86
CA LEU A 270 5.09 10.44 -19.83
C LEU A 270 5.64 11.32 -20.96
N GLU A 271 6.91 11.74 -20.87
CA GLU A 271 7.55 12.67 -21.80
C GLU A 271 7.43 12.33 -23.29
N PRO A 272 7.36 11.06 -23.73
CA PRO A 272 7.21 10.74 -25.15
C PRO A 272 5.93 11.32 -25.80
N TRP A 273 4.88 11.63 -25.03
CA TRP A 273 3.59 12.04 -25.60
C TRP A 273 2.80 13.09 -24.80
N ILE A 274 3.12 13.35 -23.53
CA ILE A 274 2.31 14.22 -22.65
C ILE A 274 2.19 15.67 -23.14
N SER A 275 3.20 16.16 -23.86
CA SER A 275 3.27 17.52 -24.41
C SER A 275 2.67 17.65 -25.81
N LEU A 276 2.21 16.55 -26.42
CA LEU A 276 1.56 16.60 -27.74
C LEU A 276 0.25 17.39 -27.63
N PRO A 277 0.00 18.40 -28.50
CA PRO A 277 -1.19 19.24 -28.39
C PRO A 277 -2.53 18.48 -28.51
N ALA A 278 -2.51 17.34 -29.21
CA ALA A 278 -3.68 16.49 -29.36
C ALA A 278 -4.01 15.71 -28.08
N VAL A 279 -3.03 15.44 -27.20
CA VAL A 279 -3.27 14.78 -25.91
C VAL A 279 -3.80 15.81 -24.94
N LYS A 280 -5.12 15.88 -24.78
CA LYS A 280 -5.78 16.91 -23.98
C LYS A 280 -6.07 16.45 -22.56
N SER A 281 -6.41 15.18 -22.38
CA SER A 281 -6.75 14.66 -21.05
C SER A 281 -6.01 13.37 -20.73
N VAL A 282 -5.56 13.25 -19.48
CA VAL A 282 -4.81 12.08 -19.00
C VAL A 282 -5.32 11.69 -17.63
N LEU A 283 -5.76 10.44 -17.48
CA LEU A 283 -6.25 9.88 -16.23
C LEU A 283 -5.42 8.68 -15.83
N PHE A 284 -5.06 8.62 -14.56
CA PHE A 284 -4.51 7.42 -13.93
C PHE A 284 -5.64 6.76 -13.13
N ALA A 285 -6.10 5.60 -13.62
CA ALA A 285 -7.12 4.78 -12.97
C ALA A 285 -6.52 3.67 -12.09
N HIS A 286 -5.19 3.56 -12.03
CA HIS A 286 -4.44 2.62 -11.20
C HIS A 286 -4.93 1.16 -11.36
N LEU A 287 -5.28 0.50 -10.26
CA LEU A 287 -5.71 -0.90 -10.19
C LEU A 287 -7.13 -0.96 -9.60
N PRO A 288 -8.19 -0.77 -10.43
CA PRO A 288 -9.55 -0.55 -9.96
C PRO A 288 -10.30 -1.81 -9.50
N GLY A 289 -9.68 -2.99 -9.58
CA GLY A 289 -10.33 -4.26 -9.26
C GLY A 289 -11.55 -4.57 -10.16
N GLN A 290 -12.56 -5.25 -9.61
CA GLN A 290 -13.72 -5.76 -10.37
C GLN A 290 -14.67 -4.68 -10.95
N GLU A 291 -14.55 -3.42 -10.51
CA GLU A 291 -15.44 -2.30 -10.87
C GLU A 291 -14.72 -1.26 -11.76
N ALA A 292 -13.81 -1.70 -12.63
CA ALA A 292 -13.01 -0.83 -13.50
C ALA A 292 -13.84 0.03 -14.46
N GLY A 293 -14.91 -0.53 -15.02
CA GLY A 293 -15.69 0.06 -16.09
C GLY A 293 -16.54 1.24 -15.63
N GLU A 294 -17.54 0.97 -14.80
CA GLU A 294 -18.52 1.98 -14.38
C GLU A 294 -17.86 3.09 -13.54
N SER A 295 -16.86 2.76 -12.72
CA SER A 295 -16.10 3.77 -11.96
C SER A 295 -15.41 4.78 -12.89
N LEU A 296 -14.79 4.30 -13.97
CA LEU A 296 -14.18 5.16 -14.98
C LEU A 296 -15.21 5.90 -15.83
N ALA A 297 -16.29 5.23 -16.25
CA ALA A 297 -17.33 5.84 -17.06
C ALA A 297 -17.99 7.02 -16.34
N ASN A 298 -18.24 6.91 -15.04
CA ASN A 298 -18.78 8.01 -14.23
C ASN A 298 -17.91 9.26 -14.27
N ILE A 299 -16.58 9.09 -14.29
CA ILE A 299 -15.64 10.21 -14.45
C ILE A 299 -15.63 10.71 -15.88
N LEU A 300 -15.45 9.83 -16.88
CA LEU A 300 -15.33 10.22 -18.28
C LEU A 300 -16.55 11.01 -18.78
N PHE A 301 -17.75 10.68 -18.31
CA PHE A 301 -19.01 11.34 -18.72
C PHE A 301 -19.54 12.37 -17.71
N GLY A 302 -18.80 12.65 -16.63
CA GLY A 302 -19.09 13.76 -15.73
C GLY A 302 -20.21 13.54 -14.72
N ASP A 303 -20.61 12.28 -14.47
CA ASP A 303 -21.52 11.95 -13.36
C ASP A 303 -20.87 12.30 -12.02
N VAL A 304 -19.55 12.13 -11.94
CA VAL A 304 -18.74 12.47 -10.77
C VAL A 304 -17.49 13.21 -11.22
N SER A 305 -17.11 14.23 -10.46
CA SER A 305 -15.86 14.95 -10.67
C SER A 305 -14.68 14.16 -10.07
N PRO A 306 -13.56 14.01 -10.80
CA PRO A 306 -12.40 13.28 -10.29
C PRO A 306 -11.85 13.95 -9.03
N SER A 307 -11.43 13.12 -8.08
CA SER A 307 -10.87 13.57 -6.79
C SER A 307 -9.65 12.77 -6.34
N GLY A 308 -9.13 11.88 -7.22
CA GLY A 308 -7.88 11.18 -6.98
C GLY A 308 -6.71 12.16 -7.01
N HIS A 309 -5.72 11.91 -6.16
CA HIS A 309 -4.46 12.65 -6.12
C HIS A 309 -3.33 11.61 -6.16
N LEU A 310 -2.22 11.92 -6.83
CA LEU A 310 -1.11 10.98 -6.97
C LEU A 310 -0.49 10.66 -5.59
N PRO A 311 -0.36 9.37 -5.21
CA PRO A 311 0.34 8.98 -3.99
C PRO A 311 1.87 8.90 -4.16
N TYR A 312 2.38 9.35 -5.30
CA TYR A 312 3.80 9.39 -5.68
C TYR A 312 4.04 10.53 -6.66
N SER A 313 5.29 10.91 -6.89
CA SER A 313 5.65 11.86 -7.93
C SER A 313 5.75 11.16 -9.29
N ILE A 314 5.51 11.88 -10.39
CA ILE A 314 5.84 11.43 -11.75
C ILE A 314 6.97 12.30 -12.26
N THR A 315 8.14 11.72 -12.47
CA THR A 315 9.33 12.42 -12.96
C THR A 315 9.35 12.55 -14.48
N LYS A 316 10.21 13.42 -15.00
CA LYS A 316 10.42 13.58 -16.45
C LYS A 316 11.38 12.51 -16.97
N SER A 317 12.30 12.03 -16.13
CA SER A 317 13.21 10.94 -16.43
C SER A 317 13.24 9.93 -15.29
N ALA A 318 13.52 8.67 -15.61
CA ALA A 318 13.78 7.66 -14.58
C ALA A 318 15.02 7.99 -13.73
N SER A 319 15.98 8.74 -14.28
CA SER A 319 17.19 9.20 -13.58
C SER A 319 16.94 10.35 -12.59
N ASP A 320 15.72 10.88 -12.52
CA ASP A 320 15.36 11.92 -11.57
C ASP A 320 15.07 11.34 -10.17
N TYR A 321 14.90 10.02 -10.08
CA TYR A 321 14.80 9.29 -8.81
C TYR A 321 16.19 9.01 -8.22
N PRO A 322 16.28 8.71 -6.90
CA PRO A 322 17.53 8.24 -6.30
C PRO A 322 18.10 7.03 -7.03
N ASP A 323 19.42 7.04 -7.27
CA ASP A 323 20.11 5.92 -7.92
C ASP A 323 19.95 4.59 -7.15
N SER A 324 19.79 4.65 -5.82
CA SER A 324 19.58 3.50 -4.93
C SER A 324 18.46 2.57 -5.40
N ILE A 325 17.42 3.12 -6.04
CA ILE A 325 16.26 2.36 -6.55
C ILE A 325 16.63 1.47 -7.75
N SER A 326 17.77 1.73 -8.40
CA SER A 326 18.15 1.08 -9.65
C SER A 326 19.46 0.29 -9.60
N THR A 327 20.22 0.39 -8.50
CA THR A 327 21.58 -0.18 -8.38
C THR A 327 21.59 -1.69 -8.13
N LEU A 328 20.56 -2.24 -7.49
CA LEU A 328 20.45 -3.66 -7.19
C LEU A 328 19.74 -4.43 -8.30
N ARG A 329 20.49 -4.79 -9.34
CA ARG A 329 19.98 -5.58 -10.47
C ARG A 329 20.87 -6.78 -10.76
N GLY A 330 20.24 -7.86 -11.19
CA GLY A 330 20.93 -9.07 -11.65
C GLY A 330 21.44 -9.94 -10.51
N PHE A 331 22.36 -10.85 -10.86
CA PHE A 331 22.89 -11.85 -9.93
C PHE A 331 24.14 -11.34 -9.21
N ALA A 332 24.15 -11.47 -7.88
CA ALA A 332 25.33 -11.21 -7.04
C ALA A 332 25.72 -12.46 -6.26
N ILE A 333 27.02 -12.70 -6.12
CA ILE A 333 27.54 -13.77 -5.26
C ILE A 333 27.66 -13.24 -3.83
N GLY A 334 27.07 -13.95 -2.86
CA GLY A 334 27.09 -13.57 -1.46
C GLY A 334 25.84 -12.80 -1.04
N GLN A 335 25.89 -12.14 0.12
CA GLN A 335 24.77 -11.34 0.61
C GLN A 335 24.76 -9.98 -0.09
N THR A 336 23.80 -9.79 -0.99
CA THR A 336 23.52 -8.49 -1.60
C THR A 336 23.31 -7.43 -0.51
N GLN A 337 23.96 -6.28 -0.65
CA GLN A 337 23.83 -5.16 0.28
C GLN A 337 22.98 -4.07 -0.36
N ASP A 338 21.89 -3.71 0.32
CA ASP A 338 21.04 -2.57 -0.04
C ASP A 338 21.28 -1.43 0.94
N THR A 339 22.00 -0.41 0.51
CA THR A 339 22.36 0.74 1.37
C THR A 339 21.45 1.91 1.05
N PHE A 340 20.59 2.26 1.98
CA PHE A 340 19.60 3.35 1.89
C PHE A 340 20.29 4.71 2.14
N SER A 341 21.27 5.02 1.29
CA SER A 341 22.13 6.21 1.38
C SER A 341 21.39 7.55 1.23
N GLU A 342 20.22 7.53 0.61
CA GLU A 342 19.30 8.65 0.45
C GLU A 342 18.54 9.00 1.74
N GLY A 343 18.54 8.10 2.75
CA GLY A 343 17.89 8.34 4.03
C GLY A 343 16.41 8.71 3.91
N LEU A 344 16.05 9.92 4.34
CA LEU A 344 14.67 10.42 4.30
C LEU A 344 14.23 10.92 2.91
N TYR A 345 15.17 11.05 1.98
CA TYR A 345 14.99 11.69 0.68
C TYR A 345 14.58 10.66 -0.38
N ILE A 346 13.30 10.26 -0.31
CA ILE A 346 12.63 9.45 -1.33
C ILE A 346 11.46 10.24 -1.94
N ASP A 347 11.07 9.90 -3.17
CA ASP A 347 9.97 10.55 -3.90
C ASP A 347 10.06 12.09 -3.85
N TYR A 348 8.96 12.80 -3.57
CA TYR A 348 8.93 14.27 -3.54
C TYR A 348 9.97 14.89 -2.59
N ARG A 349 10.36 14.20 -1.51
CA ARG A 349 11.39 14.71 -0.60
C ARG A 349 12.75 14.78 -1.31
N TYR A 350 13.08 13.75 -2.09
CA TYR A 350 14.28 13.73 -2.92
C TYR A 350 14.25 14.85 -3.96
N LEU A 351 13.14 14.95 -4.69
CA LEU A 351 12.97 15.95 -5.75
C LEU A 351 13.11 17.37 -5.21
N ASN A 352 12.50 17.67 -4.06
CA ASN A 352 12.58 18.96 -3.40
C ASN A 352 14.02 19.28 -2.95
N ALA A 353 14.72 18.31 -2.35
CA ALA A 353 16.10 18.48 -1.91
C ALA A 353 17.06 18.77 -3.08
N HIS A 354 16.81 18.17 -4.24
CA HIS A 354 17.62 18.32 -5.45
C HIS A 354 17.10 19.37 -6.43
N LYS A 355 16.02 20.09 -6.08
CA LYS A 355 15.35 21.09 -6.91
C LYS A 355 14.96 20.55 -8.30
N ILE A 356 14.51 19.30 -8.33
CA ILE A 356 14.06 18.62 -9.54
C ILE A 356 12.55 18.86 -9.69
N THR A 357 12.13 19.53 -10.76
CA THR A 357 10.71 19.74 -11.06
C THR A 357 10.11 18.47 -11.69
N PRO A 358 9.16 17.78 -11.00
CA PRO A 358 8.49 16.63 -11.58
C PRO A 358 7.62 17.03 -12.79
N ARG A 359 7.16 16.03 -13.54
CA ARG A 359 6.07 16.22 -14.51
C ARG A 359 4.74 16.43 -13.78
N TYR A 360 4.48 15.63 -12.75
CA TYR A 360 3.37 15.82 -11.81
C TYR A 360 3.86 15.53 -10.40
N ALA A 361 3.63 16.45 -9.47
CA ALA A 361 4.12 16.31 -8.11
C ALA A 361 3.30 15.30 -7.30
N PHE A 362 3.86 14.86 -6.16
CA PHE A 362 3.11 14.14 -5.14
C PHE A 362 1.88 14.94 -4.72
N GLY A 363 0.75 14.26 -4.61
CA GLY A 363 -0.53 14.90 -4.31
C GLY A 363 -1.08 15.71 -5.48
N HIS A 364 -0.57 15.63 -6.71
CA HIS A 364 -1.20 16.27 -7.87
C HIS A 364 -2.49 15.55 -8.27
N GLY A 365 -3.52 16.32 -8.61
CA GLY A 365 -4.82 15.84 -9.06
C GLY A 365 -5.71 17.01 -9.45
N LEU A 366 -6.40 16.89 -10.59
CA LEU A 366 -7.36 17.88 -11.07
C LEU A 366 -8.79 17.44 -10.78
N SER A 367 -9.68 18.42 -10.81
CA SER A 367 -11.13 18.28 -10.67
C SER A 367 -11.81 18.97 -11.86
N TYR A 368 -13.07 18.65 -12.12
CA TYR A 368 -13.90 19.41 -13.07
C TYR A 368 -14.39 20.75 -12.50
N THR A 369 -14.12 20.99 -11.22
CA THR A 369 -14.38 22.25 -10.55
C THR A 369 -13.13 22.78 -9.86
N THR A 370 -13.20 24.01 -9.38
CA THR A 370 -12.13 24.67 -8.64
C THR A 370 -12.57 24.97 -7.22
N PHE A 371 -11.62 24.88 -6.28
CA PHE A 371 -11.86 25.14 -4.87
C PHE A 371 -11.06 26.35 -4.39
N SER A 372 -11.65 27.08 -3.44
CA SER A 372 -10.99 28.17 -2.74
C SER A 372 -10.84 27.81 -1.27
N LEU A 373 -9.61 27.92 -0.77
CA LEU A 373 -9.25 27.69 0.63
C LEU A 373 -9.11 29.06 1.28
N THR A 374 -9.87 29.32 2.34
CA THR A 374 -9.95 30.64 3.00
C THR A 374 -10.15 30.51 4.49
N ASN A 375 -9.94 31.62 5.21
CA ASN A 375 -10.17 31.74 6.65
C ASN A 375 -9.37 30.71 7.45
N ALA A 376 -8.11 30.46 7.05
CA ALA A 376 -7.26 29.56 7.81
C ALA A 376 -6.96 30.14 9.19
N SER A 377 -7.01 29.28 10.20
CA SER A 377 -6.63 29.59 11.58
C SER A 377 -5.85 28.42 12.15
N ILE A 378 -4.88 28.72 13.02
CA ILE A 378 -4.11 27.72 13.76
C ILE A 378 -4.25 28.01 15.25
N ARG A 379 -4.35 26.96 16.06
CA ARG A 379 -4.31 27.06 17.51
C ARG A 379 -3.42 25.99 18.10
N SER A 380 -2.71 26.35 19.17
CA SER A 380 -2.05 25.36 20.02
C SER A 380 -3.09 24.62 20.86
N VAL A 381 -2.94 23.30 20.96
CA VAL A 381 -3.85 22.42 21.71
C VAL A 381 -3.14 21.87 22.95
N THR A 382 -2.00 21.21 22.76
CA THR A 382 -1.18 20.65 23.85
C THR A 382 0.19 21.33 23.85
N PRO A 383 0.62 21.95 24.97
CA PRO A 383 1.94 22.54 25.08
C PRO A 383 3.05 21.51 24.84
N LEU A 384 4.00 21.87 23.98
CA LEU A 384 5.14 21.03 23.66
C LEU A 384 6.25 21.17 24.71
N THR A 385 6.99 20.08 24.86
CA THR A 385 8.21 19.94 25.67
C THR A 385 9.28 19.33 24.78
N ALA A 386 10.56 19.56 25.08
CA ALA A 386 11.66 19.13 24.21
C ALA A 386 11.65 17.61 23.99
N VAL A 387 11.28 16.85 25.03
CA VAL A 387 11.04 15.40 24.99
C VAL A 387 9.62 15.08 25.47
N PRO A 388 9.01 13.97 25.01
CA PRO A 388 7.74 13.48 25.54
C PRO A 388 7.81 13.32 27.07
N PRO A 389 6.74 13.62 27.81
CA PRO A 389 6.67 13.28 29.22
C PRO A 389 6.73 11.75 29.40
N PRO A 390 7.21 11.24 30.55
CA PRO A 390 7.26 9.81 30.80
C PRO A 390 5.88 9.16 30.64
N SER A 391 5.85 8.03 29.92
CA SER A 391 4.63 7.25 29.75
C SER A 391 4.07 6.77 31.10
N PRO A 392 2.74 6.66 31.24
CA PRO A 392 2.13 6.06 32.42
C PRO A 392 2.60 4.61 32.61
N SER A 393 2.52 4.12 33.86
CA SER A 393 2.91 2.75 34.20
C SER A 393 2.11 1.72 33.39
N ARG A 394 2.81 0.75 32.79
CA ARG A 394 2.17 -0.34 32.04
C ARG A 394 1.39 -1.24 32.99
N LEU A 395 0.31 -1.86 32.47
CA LEU A 395 -0.34 -2.97 33.16
C LEU A 395 0.66 -4.12 33.36
N PRO A 396 0.57 -4.87 34.47
CA PRO A 396 1.42 -6.03 34.69
C PRO A 396 1.16 -7.08 33.61
N THR A 397 2.22 -7.67 33.08
CA THR A 397 2.14 -8.81 32.17
C THR A 397 1.60 -10.02 32.95
N PRO A 398 0.70 -10.83 32.37
CA PRO A 398 0.29 -12.10 32.98
C PRO A 398 1.51 -12.98 33.31
N ALA A 399 1.47 -13.61 34.49
CA ALA A 399 2.51 -14.54 34.92
C ALA A 399 2.07 -15.98 34.66
N TYR A 400 2.94 -16.77 34.06
CA TYR A 400 2.73 -18.18 33.75
C TYR A 400 3.80 -19.04 34.42
N ASN A 401 3.55 -20.34 34.56
CA ASN A 401 4.58 -21.27 34.99
C ASN A 401 5.71 -21.33 33.93
N THR A 402 6.95 -21.16 34.38
CA THR A 402 8.16 -21.17 33.54
C THR A 402 9.03 -22.41 33.74
N THR A 403 8.55 -23.37 34.53
CA THR A 403 9.21 -24.67 34.73
C THR A 403 9.16 -25.47 33.44
N ILE A 404 10.28 -26.07 33.04
CA ILE A 404 10.31 -27.00 31.90
C ILE A 404 9.34 -28.16 32.19
N PRO A 405 8.36 -28.44 31.32
CA PRO A 405 7.39 -29.50 31.54
C PRO A 405 8.05 -30.88 31.50
N PRO A 406 7.44 -31.92 32.11
CA PRO A 406 7.92 -33.28 31.97
C PRO A 406 7.94 -33.71 30.49
N PRO A 407 8.94 -34.50 30.06
CA PRO A 407 9.07 -34.89 28.65
C PRO A 407 7.86 -35.66 28.12
N SER A 408 7.09 -36.31 29.01
CA SER A 408 5.88 -37.05 28.67
C SER A 408 4.76 -36.21 28.05
N GLU A 409 4.73 -34.90 28.31
CA GLU A 409 3.75 -34.00 27.69
C GLU A 409 4.02 -33.77 26.20
N ALA A 410 5.26 -33.99 25.76
CA ALA A 410 5.65 -33.83 24.36
C ALA A 410 5.59 -35.15 23.57
N TYR A 411 5.26 -36.29 24.17
CA TYR A 411 5.28 -37.57 23.45
C TYR A 411 4.20 -37.63 22.37
N PHE A 412 4.48 -38.34 21.28
CA PHE A 412 3.43 -38.79 20.37
C PHE A 412 2.37 -39.59 21.14
N PRO A 413 1.08 -39.24 21.00
CA PRO A 413 0.02 -40.00 21.64
C PRO A 413 0.01 -41.46 21.15
N PRO A 414 -0.17 -42.45 22.04
CA PRO A 414 -0.27 -43.85 21.63
C PRO A 414 -1.39 -44.06 20.61
N GLY A 415 -1.08 -44.77 19.51
CA GLY A 415 -2.06 -45.07 18.47
C GLY A 415 -2.43 -43.90 17.55
N PHE A 416 -1.74 -42.76 17.65
CA PHE A 416 -2.00 -41.61 16.78
C PHE A 416 -1.64 -41.93 15.31
N ASN A 417 -2.59 -41.74 14.41
CA ASN A 417 -2.38 -41.93 12.98
C ASN A 417 -1.83 -40.64 12.35
N GLN A 418 -0.56 -40.65 11.96
CA GLN A 418 0.10 -39.48 11.40
C GLN A 418 -0.24 -39.32 9.92
N ILE A 419 -0.70 -38.13 9.55
CA ILE A 419 -0.73 -37.70 8.15
C ILE A 419 0.71 -37.39 7.70
N TRP A 420 1.16 -38.09 6.68
CA TRP A 420 2.50 -37.90 6.12
C TRP A 420 2.72 -36.43 5.72
N ARG A 421 3.90 -35.88 6.05
CA ARG A 421 4.32 -34.48 5.85
C ARG A 421 3.57 -33.43 6.69
N TYR A 422 2.51 -33.79 7.41
CA TYR A 422 1.92 -32.87 8.37
C TYR A 422 2.90 -32.60 9.52
N LEU A 423 3.01 -31.34 9.91
CA LEU A 423 3.95 -30.92 10.94
C LEU A 423 3.29 -31.06 12.32
N TYR A 424 3.92 -31.81 13.21
CA TYR A 424 3.44 -32.03 14.57
C TYR A 424 4.44 -31.51 15.60
N SER A 425 3.93 -31.07 16.75
CA SER A 425 4.74 -30.65 17.89
C SER A 425 5.23 -31.81 18.76
N TRP A 426 4.74 -33.03 18.54
CA TRP A 426 5.10 -34.20 19.33
C TRP A 426 6.48 -34.77 18.97
N LEU A 427 7.13 -35.35 19.97
CA LEU A 427 8.44 -35.99 19.93
C LEU A 427 8.31 -37.50 20.07
N SER A 428 9.32 -38.22 19.56
CA SER A 428 9.50 -39.61 19.99
C SER A 428 9.84 -39.63 21.49
N LYS A 429 9.45 -40.70 22.20
CA LYS A 429 9.78 -40.85 23.62
C LYS A 429 11.29 -40.72 23.88
N TYR A 430 12.10 -41.35 23.02
CA TYR A 430 13.55 -41.27 23.10
C TYR A 430 14.06 -39.82 23.00
N ASP A 431 13.57 -39.08 22.00
CA ASP A 431 14.03 -37.71 21.76
C ASP A 431 13.61 -36.75 22.88
N ALA A 432 12.39 -36.87 23.38
CA ALA A 432 11.88 -36.08 24.50
C ALA A 432 12.68 -36.33 25.78
N ASP A 433 12.91 -37.60 26.14
CA ASP A 433 13.68 -37.97 27.33
C ASP A 433 15.15 -37.54 27.22
N ALA A 434 15.75 -37.70 26.04
CA ALA A 434 17.11 -37.25 25.76
C ALA A 434 17.24 -35.72 25.86
N ALA A 435 16.25 -34.98 25.34
CA ALA A 435 16.20 -33.52 25.44
C ALA A 435 16.10 -33.07 26.89
N ALA A 436 15.15 -33.61 27.67
CA ALA A 436 14.99 -33.30 29.08
C ALA A 436 16.25 -33.63 29.90
N ALA A 437 16.88 -34.79 29.64
CA ALA A 437 18.13 -35.16 30.28
C ALA A 437 19.26 -34.17 29.97
N LYS A 438 19.31 -33.61 28.76
CA LYS A 438 20.32 -32.61 28.37
C LYS A 438 20.20 -31.30 29.16
N ALA A 439 18.98 -30.83 29.43
CA ALA A 439 18.74 -29.61 30.20
C ALA A 439 19.33 -29.69 31.62
N THR A 440 19.39 -30.88 32.21
CA THR A 440 20.00 -31.09 33.54
C THR A 440 21.54 -31.12 33.52
N LYS A 441 22.14 -31.35 32.35
CA LYS A 441 23.59 -31.60 32.19
C LYS A 441 24.36 -30.40 31.65
N SER A 442 23.71 -29.52 30.91
CA SER A 442 24.37 -28.37 30.28
C SER A 442 23.42 -27.20 30.12
N THR A 443 23.94 -25.99 30.25
CA THR A 443 23.19 -24.75 30.02
C THR A 443 23.39 -24.31 28.58
N TYR A 444 22.31 -23.89 27.91
CA TYR A 444 22.41 -23.36 26.55
C TYR A 444 23.16 -22.01 26.56
N PRO A 445 24.14 -21.80 25.67
CA PRO A 445 24.88 -20.54 25.59
C PRO A 445 24.03 -19.49 24.86
N TYR A 446 23.18 -18.79 25.61
CA TYR A 446 22.36 -17.71 25.08
C TYR A 446 23.20 -16.58 24.46
N PRO A 447 22.69 -15.90 23.42
CA PRO A 447 23.37 -14.74 22.83
C PRO A 447 23.71 -13.70 23.89
N VAL A 448 24.87 -13.04 23.72
CA VAL A 448 25.31 -11.97 24.62
C VAL A 448 24.21 -10.92 24.75
N GLY A 449 23.81 -10.64 26.00
CA GLY A 449 22.76 -9.66 26.32
C GLY A 449 21.33 -10.23 26.37
N TYR A 450 21.09 -11.49 26.01
CA TYR A 450 19.78 -12.11 26.19
C TYR A 450 19.43 -12.22 27.69
N SER A 451 18.18 -11.90 28.03
CA SER A 451 17.69 -11.99 29.41
C SER A 451 16.18 -12.26 29.41
N THR A 452 15.75 -13.14 30.31
CA THR A 452 14.34 -13.40 30.63
C THR A 452 13.79 -12.42 31.67
N THR A 453 14.65 -11.57 32.24
CA THR A 453 14.24 -10.52 33.17
C THR A 453 13.76 -9.31 32.37
N PRO A 454 12.52 -8.81 32.61
CA PRO A 454 12.03 -7.60 31.96
C PRO A 454 12.97 -6.41 32.20
N ARG A 455 13.33 -5.72 31.12
CA ARG A 455 14.10 -4.46 31.19
C ARG A 455 13.16 -3.27 31.36
N PRO A 456 13.64 -2.16 31.96
CA PRO A 456 12.90 -0.90 31.93
C PRO A 456 12.54 -0.51 30.49
N PRO A 457 11.32 -0.03 30.24
CA PRO A 457 10.91 0.40 28.91
C PRO A 457 11.74 1.61 28.45
N PRO A 458 12.09 1.72 27.15
CA PRO A 458 12.74 2.92 26.65
C PRO A 458 11.78 4.13 26.71
N PRO A 459 12.30 5.36 26.83
CA PRO A 459 11.48 6.59 26.94
C PRO A 459 10.48 6.79 25.79
N SER A 460 10.86 6.34 24.60
CA SER A 460 10.05 6.36 23.37
C SER A 460 8.87 5.39 23.34
N SER A 461 8.66 4.60 24.41
CA SER A 461 7.62 3.58 24.50
C SER A 461 6.64 3.85 25.63
N GLY A 462 5.54 3.09 25.67
CA GLY A 462 4.56 3.18 26.77
C GLY A 462 3.15 2.77 26.40
N GLY A 463 2.80 2.89 25.12
CA GLY A 463 1.53 2.43 24.56
C GLY A 463 1.71 1.84 23.16
N GLN A 464 0.59 1.53 22.50
CA GLN A 464 0.57 1.08 21.11
C GLN A 464 1.11 2.21 20.20
N GLY A 465 2.13 1.91 19.39
CA GLY A 465 2.75 2.87 18.49
C GLY A 465 3.83 3.78 19.09
N GLY A 466 4.08 3.74 20.41
CA GLY A 466 5.12 4.52 21.08
C GLY A 466 4.66 5.10 22.42
N ASN A 467 5.40 6.09 22.95
CA ASN A 467 4.94 6.91 24.07
C ASN A 467 3.60 7.58 23.70
N PRO A 468 2.51 7.41 24.47
CA PRO A 468 1.18 7.94 24.10
C PRO A 468 1.18 9.44 23.79
N SER A 469 2.02 10.20 24.49
CA SER A 469 2.13 11.66 24.33
C SER A 469 2.67 12.09 22.97
N LEU A 470 3.23 11.16 22.18
CA LEU A 470 3.60 11.39 20.78
C LEU A 470 2.37 11.69 19.92
N PHE A 471 1.21 11.13 20.28
CA PHE A 471 -0.03 11.25 19.54
C PHE A 471 -0.95 12.36 20.08
N ASP A 472 -0.51 13.09 21.11
CA ASP A 472 -1.20 14.30 21.56
C ASP A 472 -1.21 15.33 20.44
N VAL A 473 -2.38 15.86 20.13
CA VAL A 473 -2.53 16.96 19.17
C VAL A 473 -1.83 18.18 19.75
N ALA A 474 -0.79 18.65 19.06
CA ALA A 474 -0.02 19.85 19.40
C ALA A 474 -0.66 21.09 18.79
N TYR A 475 -1.07 21.00 17.52
CA TYR A 475 -1.70 22.09 16.79
C TYR A 475 -2.92 21.59 16.02
N GLU A 476 -3.94 22.44 15.92
CA GLU A 476 -5.10 22.24 15.06
C GLU A 476 -5.19 23.42 14.10
N ILE A 477 -5.36 23.12 12.81
CA ILE A 477 -5.56 24.06 11.73
C ILE A 477 -7.00 23.90 11.25
N SER A 478 -7.75 24.99 11.16
CA SER A 478 -9.11 24.99 10.59
C SER A 478 -9.17 25.96 9.42
N LEU A 479 -9.79 25.54 8.31
CA LEU A 479 -9.99 26.37 7.13
C LEU A 479 -11.32 26.05 6.46
N ALA A 480 -11.83 27.00 5.67
CA ALA A 480 -13.00 26.78 4.86
C ALA A 480 -12.61 26.43 3.43
N VAL A 481 -13.24 25.38 2.91
CA VAL A 481 -13.13 24.96 1.51
C VAL A 481 -14.44 25.26 0.82
N THR A 482 -14.39 26.05 -0.25
CA THR A 482 -15.57 26.42 -1.03
C THR A 482 -15.39 26.00 -2.48
N ASN A 483 -16.38 25.30 -3.04
CA ASN A 483 -16.46 25.05 -4.48
C ASN A 483 -16.89 26.35 -5.19
N VAL A 484 -15.95 26.98 -5.89
CA VAL A 484 -16.17 28.24 -6.60
C VAL A 484 -16.52 28.03 -8.08
N GLY A 485 -16.38 26.81 -8.59
CA GLY A 485 -16.83 26.49 -9.94
C GLY A 485 -18.35 26.40 -10.05
N THR A 486 -18.86 26.70 -11.25
CA THR A 486 -20.29 26.88 -11.50
C THR A 486 -20.95 25.72 -12.22
N GLN A 487 -20.17 24.75 -12.72
CA GLN A 487 -20.68 23.69 -13.58
C GLN A 487 -20.85 22.36 -12.85
N TYR A 488 -19.88 21.99 -12.00
CA TYR A 488 -19.80 20.66 -11.38
C TYR A 488 -19.66 20.74 -9.86
N ALA A 489 -20.35 19.83 -9.17
CA ALA A 489 -20.02 19.50 -7.79
C ALA A 489 -18.70 18.70 -7.76
N GLY A 490 -17.99 18.71 -6.64
CA GLY A 490 -16.73 17.98 -6.53
C GLY A 490 -16.23 17.86 -5.09
N LYS A 491 -15.21 17.01 -4.89
CA LYS A 491 -14.55 16.82 -3.60
C LYS A 491 -13.15 17.45 -3.66
N ALA A 492 -12.78 18.24 -2.67
CA ALA A 492 -11.44 18.78 -2.53
C ALA A 492 -10.59 17.88 -1.62
N SER A 493 -9.28 17.79 -1.89
CA SER A 493 -8.32 17.17 -0.98
C SER A 493 -7.39 18.25 -0.44
N VAL A 494 -7.53 18.56 0.85
CA VAL A 494 -6.68 19.54 1.53
C VAL A 494 -5.53 18.79 2.20
N GLN A 495 -4.30 19.24 1.95
CA GLN A 495 -3.08 18.60 2.44
C GLN A 495 -2.29 19.58 3.31
N ALA A 496 -1.80 19.12 4.47
CA ALA A 496 -0.93 19.86 5.37
C ALA A 496 0.49 19.29 5.39
N TYR A 497 1.46 20.16 5.10
CA TYR A 497 2.87 19.86 5.10
C TYR A 497 3.62 20.67 6.15
N VAL A 498 4.49 20.02 6.91
CA VAL A 498 5.33 20.68 7.91
C VAL A 498 6.72 20.96 7.34
N GLN A 499 7.17 22.20 7.49
CA GLN A 499 8.55 22.63 7.34
C GLN A 499 9.10 22.99 8.72
N PHE A 500 10.24 22.38 9.07
CA PHE A 500 10.90 22.57 10.35
C PHE A 500 11.64 23.93 10.39
N PRO A 501 11.94 24.47 11.59
CA PRO A 501 12.69 25.71 11.75
C PRO A 501 14.04 25.67 11.03
N GLU A 502 14.45 26.81 10.47
CA GLU A 502 15.77 26.96 9.87
C GLU A 502 16.88 26.86 10.93
N GLY A 503 18.05 26.33 10.55
CA GLY A 503 19.20 26.25 11.45
C GLY A 503 19.12 25.16 12.53
N THR A 504 18.11 24.28 12.49
CA THR A 504 18.14 23.08 13.35
C THR A 504 19.33 22.20 12.98
N LYS A 505 19.91 21.51 13.97
CA LYS A 505 21.06 20.62 13.76
C LYS A 505 20.69 19.30 13.05
N TRP A 506 19.40 19.02 12.88
CA TRP A 506 18.92 17.80 12.26
C TRP A 506 18.64 18.03 10.79
N ASP A 507 19.02 17.05 9.97
CA ASP A 507 18.70 17.05 8.55
C ASP A 507 17.21 16.69 8.35
N THR A 508 16.42 17.62 7.82
CA THR A 508 14.98 17.45 7.62
C THR A 508 14.57 17.84 6.20
N PRO A 509 13.67 17.08 5.54
CA PRO A 509 13.14 17.45 4.24
C PRO A 509 12.49 18.85 4.24
N VAL A 510 12.53 19.53 3.08
CA VAL A 510 11.99 20.89 2.88
C VAL A 510 10.54 21.01 3.38
N ILE A 511 9.72 20.03 3.01
CA ILE A 511 8.34 19.87 3.47
C ILE A 511 8.05 18.39 3.67
N GLN A 512 7.12 18.07 4.56
CA GLN A 512 6.68 16.70 4.79
C GLN A 512 5.17 16.66 5.06
N LEU A 513 4.42 15.84 4.31
CA LEU A 513 3.01 15.62 4.58
C LEU A 513 2.82 15.11 6.02
N ARG A 514 1.81 15.65 6.71
CA ARG A 514 1.45 15.24 8.08
C ARG A 514 -0.02 14.93 8.25
N ASP A 515 -0.89 15.67 7.59
CA ASP A 515 -2.32 15.42 7.62
C ASP A 515 -2.96 15.78 6.28
N PHE A 516 -4.09 15.16 5.98
CA PHE A 516 -4.91 15.51 4.83
C PHE A 516 -6.36 15.15 5.08
N GLU A 517 -7.27 15.92 4.50
CA GLU A 517 -8.69 15.68 4.60
C GLU A 517 -9.34 15.82 3.24
N LYS A 518 -10.34 14.98 2.97
CA LYS A 518 -11.15 15.06 1.75
C LYS A 518 -12.55 15.50 2.12
N THR A 519 -13.02 16.58 1.52
CA THR A 519 -14.36 17.10 1.77
C THR A 519 -15.43 16.10 1.29
N ALA A 520 -16.66 16.30 1.74
CA ALA A 520 -17.82 15.79 1.03
C ALA A 520 -17.88 16.36 -0.41
N ALA A 521 -18.81 15.85 -1.22
CA ALA A 521 -19.09 16.44 -2.52
C ALA A 521 -19.73 17.83 -2.31
N LEU A 522 -18.95 18.88 -2.54
CA LEU A 522 -19.40 20.26 -2.41
C LEU A 522 -20.17 20.66 -3.66
N GLU A 523 -21.41 21.10 -3.46
CA GLU A 523 -22.26 21.60 -4.53
C GLU A 523 -21.61 22.77 -5.29
N LYS A 524 -21.89 22.85 -6.59
CA LYS A 524 -21.41 23.95 -7.43
C LYS A 524 -21.98 25.30 -6.99
N ALA A 525 -21.30 26.38 -7.38
CA ALA A 525 -21.70 27.75 -7.07
C ALA A 525 -21.83 28.05 -5.57
N GLY A 526 -20.82 27.64 -4.78
CA GLY A 526 -20.64 28.10 -3.40
C GLY A 526 -20.86 27.05 -2.31
N GLY A 527 -20.98 25.76 -2.64
CA GLY A 527 -20.96 24.69 -1.63
C GLY A 527 -19.68 24.77 -0.79
N ARG A 528 -19.83 24.68 0.55
CA ARG A 528 -18.75 24.97 1.49
C ARG A 528 -18.71 23.96 2.64
N GLU A 529 -17.51 23.62 3.07
CA GLU A 529 -17.24 22.79 4.25
C GLU A 529 -16.07 23.36 5.06
N GLU A 530 -16.10 23.19 6.39
CA GLU A 530 -14.96 23.49 7.27
C GLU A 530 -14.12 22.23 7.42
N VAL A 531 -12.84 22.33 7.05
CA VAL A 531 -11.86 21.25 7.18
C VAL A 531 -10.97 21.52 8.39
N ARG A 532 -10.65 20.46 9.14
CA ARG A 532 -9.75 20.50 10.30
C ARG A 532 -8.60 19.54 10.11
N LEU A 533 -7.38 20.06 10.23
CA LEU A 533 -6.14 19.30 10.15
C LEU A 533 -5.44 19.35 11.51
N ARG A 534 -4.75 18.28 11.89
CA ARG A 534 -4.14 18.10 13.20
C ARG A 534 -2.68 17.71 13.05
N LEU A 535 -1.83 18.40 13.81
CA LEU A 535 -0.44 18.01 13.97
C LEU A 535 -0.25 17.49 15.39
N THR A 536 0.19 16.25 15.51
CA THR A 536 0.58 15.64 16.77
C THR A 536 1.96 16.12 17.20
N ARG A 537 2.36 15.83 18.45
CA ARG A 537 3.75 16.01 18.90
C ARG A 537 4.73 15.32 17.95
N LYS A 538 4.43 14.07 17.54
CA LYS A 538 5.29 13.29 16.63
C LYS A 538 5.54 14.00 15.31
N ASP A 539 4.54 14.70 14.79
CA ASP A 539 4.59 15.35 13.47
C ASP A 539 5.60 16.49 13.42
N VAL A 540 5.87 17.13 14.56
CA VAL A 540 6.86 18.20 14.74
C VAL A 540 8.15 17.73 15.44
N SER A 541 8.32 16.42 15.58
CA SER A 541 9.48 15.80 16.23
C SER A 541 10.42 15.13 15.23
N VAL A 542 11.66 14.92 15.66
CA VAL A 542 12.69 14.10 15.00
C VAL A 542 13.14 12.98 15.92
N TRP A 543 13.66 11.89 15.36
CA TRP A 543 14.27 10.83 16.15
C TRP A 543 15.72 11.18 16.51
N ASP A 544 16.05 11.27 17.80
CA ASP A 544 17.41 11.47 18.29
C ASP A 544 18.04 10.13 18.66
N VAL A 545 19.07 9.73 17.91
CA VAL A 545 19.73 8.43 18.05
C VAL A 545 20.59 8.31 19.31
N GLU A 546 21.07 9.41 19.88
CA GLU A 546 21.83 9.39 21.14
C GLU A 546 20.88 9.20 22.32
N ARG A 547 19.72 9.87 22.26
CA ARG A 547 18.67 9.76 23.28
C ARG A 547 17.81 8.51 23.17
N GLN A 548 17.71 7.95 21.96
CA GLN A 548 16.73 6.90 21.63
C GLN A 548 15.28 7.33 21.90
N ASP A 549 14.97 8.59 21.59
CA ASP A 549 13.65 9.18 21.77
C ASP A 549 13.31 10.23 20.71
N TRP A 550 12.03 10.56 20.61
CA TRP A 550 11.54 11.67 19.79
C TRP A 550 11.80 13.00 20.50
N VAL A 551 12.31 13.97 19.74
CA VAL A 551 12.66 15.30 20.24
C VAL A 551 11.98 16.35 19.36
N VAL A 552 11.42 17.39 19.98
CA VAL A 552 10.99 18.60 19.26
C VAL A 552 12.24 19.47 19.06
N PRO A 553 12.73 19.67 17.82
CA PRO A 553 14.04 20.29 17.59
C PRO A 553 14.24 21.68 18.20
N ASP A 554 13.21 22.52 18.16
CA ASP A 554 13.26 23.88 18.70
C ASP A 554 11.87 24.29 19.20
N LEU A 555 11.70 24.40 20.52
CA LEU A 555 10.42 24.76 21.12
C LEU A 555 10.00 26.22 20.84
N ALA A 556 10.97 27.10 20.60
CA ALA A 556 10.72 28.50 20.25
C ALA A 556 10.79 28.72 18.73
N GLY A 557 11.14 27.69 17.98
CA GLY A 557 11.32 27.73 16.54
C GLY A 557 9.99 27.87 15.81
N ARG A 558 10.04 28.55 14.65
CA ARG A 558 8.92 28.69 13.75
C ARG A 558 8.79 27.45 12.87
N TYR A 559 7.84 26.57 13.19
CA TYR A 559 7.37 25.55 12.27
C TYR A 559 6.37 26.20 11.32
N LYS A 560 6.53 25.96 10.02
CA LYS A 560 5.59 26.41 8.99
C LYS A 560 4.71 25.24 8.59
N VAL A 561 3.41 25.41 8.67
CA VAL A 561 2.41 24.44 8.21
C VAL A 561 1.84 24.94 6.90
N TRP A 562 2.35 24.40 5.80
CA TRP A 562 1.91 24.73 4.46
C TRP A 562 0.64 23.94 4.13
N VAL A 563 -0.38 24.61 3.61
CA VAL A 563 -1.67 24.01 3.27
C VAL A 563 -1.99 24.26 1.80
N GLY A 564 -2.47 23.22 1.12
CA GLY A 564 -2.80 23.29 -0.29
C GLY A 564 -3.37 22.00 -0.87
N GLU A 565 -3.37 21.91 -2.19
CA GLU A 565 -3.99 20.81 -2.95
C GLU A 565 -2.97 19.78 -3.48
N GLY A 566 -1.68 20.01 -3.27
CA GLY A 566 -0.58 19.14 -3.72
C GLY A 566 0.75 19.65 -3.17
N SER A 567 1.81 18.85 -3.25
CA SER A 567 3.10 19.25 -2.66
C SER A 567 3.72 20.47 -3.35
N ASP A 568 3.34 20.76 -4.59
CA ASP A 568 3.77 21.90 -5.42
C ASP A 568 2.71 23.03 -5.50
N ARG A 569 1.56 22.86 -4.83
CA ARG A 569 0.44 23.81 -4.85
C ARG A 569 0.03 24.19 -3.43
N LEU A 570 0.94 24.87 -2.74
CA LEU A 570 0.82 25.28 -1.34
C LEU A 570 0.61 26.80 -1.26
N GLY A 571 -0.66 27.23 -1.19
CA GLY A 571 -1.04 28.65 -1.24
C GLY A 571 -1.30 29.30 0.13
N MET A 572 -1.24 28.51 1.21
CA MET A 572 -1.46 28.97 2.58
C MET A 572 -0.33 28.48 3.48
N VAL A 573 -0.01 29.27 4.50
CA VAL A 573 0.95 28.89 5.54
C VAL A 573 0.47 29.35 6.90
N CYS A 574 0.53 28.47 7.90
CA CYS A 574 0.30 28.81 9.30
C CYS A 574 1.61 28.67 10.10
N TYR A 575 1.84 29.58 11.03
CA TYR A 575 3.07 29.65 11.82
C TYR A 575 2.83 29.22 13.26
N SER A 576 3.63 28.27 13.75
CA SER A 576 3.45 27.71 15.10
C SER A 576 3.80 28.69 16.24
N ASP A 577 4.65 29.68 15.98
CA ASP A 577 5.15 30.65 16.96
C ASP A 577 4.20 31.83 17.14
N THR A 578 3.67 32.39 16.05
CA THR A 578 2.72 33.53 16.11
C THR A 578 1.26 33.08 16.20
N LEU A 579 0.98 31.82 15.84
CA LEU A 579 -0.38 31.28 15.67
C LEU A 579 -1.21 32.06 14.63
N GLU A 580 -0.53 32.62 13.63
CA GLU A 580 -1.15 33.32 12.51
C GLU A 580 -1.03 32.50 11.23
N CYS A 581 -1.98 32.70 10.30
CA CYS A 581 -1.94 32.13 8.97
C CYS A 581 -1.91 33.23 7.91
N ALA A 582 -1.21 32.98 6.81
CA ALA A 582 -1.16 33.82 5.63
C ALA A 582 -1.69 33.05 4.41
N GLU A 583 -2.41 33.75 3.54
CA GLU A 583 -3.01 33.23 2.31
C GLU A 583 -2.36 33.90 1.09
N GLY A 584 -2.39 33.23 -0.07
CA GLY A 584 -1.82 33.78 -1.32
C GLY A 584 -0.30 33.82 -1.32
N VAL A 585 0.34 32.95 -0.54
CA VAL A 585 1.80 32.83 -0.46
C VAL A 585 2.33 31.82 -1.47
N GLU A 586 3.58 31.99 -1.88
CA GLU A 586 4.30 31.00 -2.70
C GLU A 586 4.88 29.91 -1.79
N GLY A 587 4.66 28.65 -2.16
CA GLY A 587 5.20 27.49 -1.47
C GLY A 587 6.74 27.41 -1.54
N PRO A 588 7.37 26.58 -0.69
CA PRO A 588 8.84 26.52 -0.61
C PRO A 588 9.50 25.63 -1.67
N VAL A 589 8.74 24.99 -2.56
CA VAL A 589 9.20 23.95 -3.52
C VAL A 589 8.67 24.16 -4.91
#